data_AF-A0AAN6PSU6-F1
#
_entry.id   AF-A0AAN6PSU6-F1
#
_cell.length_a   1.000
_cell.length_b   1.000
_cell.length_c   1.000
_cell.angle_alpha   90.00
_cell.angle_beta   90.00
_cell.angle_gamma   90.00
#
_symmetry.space_group_name_H-M   'P 1'
#
loop_
_entity.id
_entity.type
_entity.pdbx_description
1 polymer ?
#
loop_
_entity_poly.entity_id
_entity_poly.type
_entity_poly.pdbx_seq_one_letter_code
_entity_poly.pdbx_strand_id
1 'polypeptide(L)'
;MAFLVNILLFGVCVAARGLITEAPSAITAAPAAPCPLTNSIPACGISCMINAGSEAGCGMLDLPCQCSAASQIRSLAAPCVRSNCGPDRASQVESVGSAICSQCV
;
A
#
# COMPACT_ATOMS: atom_id res chain seq x y z
N MET A 1 19.34 35.21 15.75
CA MET A 1 20.45 34.90 14.83
C MET A 1 20.66 33.39 14.91
N ALA A 2 19.88 32.64 14.13
CA ALA A 2 20.30 32.12 12.81
C ALA A 2 21.28 30.96 13.02
N PHE A 3 20.85 29.71 13.10
CA PHE A 3 20.51 28.86 11.95
C PHE A 3 19.26 27.99 12.22
N LEU A 4 18.06 28.48 11.89
CA LEU A 4 17.24 27.88 10.84
C LEU A 4 18.03 27.54 9.56
N VAL A 5 17.51 26.57 8.80
CA VAL A 5 17.70 26.31 7.34
C VAL A 5 18.52 25.05 6.98
N ASN A 6 17.80 23.93 6.80
CA ASN A 6 17.74 23.19 5.53
C ASN A 6 19.04 22.64 4.91
N ILE A 7 19.40 21.40 5.27
CA ILE A 7 20.09 20.39 4.41
C ILE A 7 19.54 19.03 4.91
N LEU A 8 18.66 18.23 4.29
CA LEU A 8 18.28 18.02 2.90
C LEU A 8 19.47 18.05 1.93
N LEU A 9 19.82 16.84 1.50
CA LEU A 9 20.62 16.44 0.34
C LEU A 9 22.13 16.20 0.56
N PHE A 10 22.50 14.96 0.23
CA PHE A 10 23.83 14.35 0.05
C PHE A 10 24.57 13.86 1.30
N GLY A 11 24.52 12.55 1.56
CA GLY A 11 25.68 11.89 2.16
C GLY A 11 25.47 10.77 3.16
N VAL A 12 24.59 9.79 2.90
CA VAL A 12 24.89 8.43 3.39
C VAL A 12 25.58 7.69 2.25
N CYS A 13 26.91 7.71 2.30
CA CYS A 13 27.77 6.92 1.44
C CYS A 13 27.45 5.43 1.64
N VAL A 14 27.01 4.80 0.56
CA VAL A 14 27.08 3.35 0.34
C VAL A 14 28.52 2.91 0.59
N ALA A 15 28.73 2.13 1.65
CA ALA A 15 29.88 1.26 1.82
C ALA A 15 29.37 -0.18 1.83
N ALA A 16 29.39 -0.81 0.66
CA ALA A 16 29.04 -2.20 0.47
C ALA A 16 30.02 -3.11 1.22
N ARG A 17 29.48 -4.11 1.93
CA ARG A 17 29.94 -5.52 2.02
C ARG A 17 29.16 -6.27 3.11
N GLY A 18 27.86 -6.42 2.89
CA GLY A 18 27.05 -7.44 3.54
C GLY A 18 26.48 -8.33 2.45
N LEU A 19 27.04 -9.52 2.28
CA LEU A 19 26.38 -10.61 1.56
C LEU A 19 25.19 -11.05 2.42
N ILE A 20 24.07 -10.33 2.31
CA ILE A 20 22.78 -10.94 2.60
C ILE A 20 22.40 -11.74 1.35
N THR A 21 22.75 -13.02 1.41
CA THR A 21 22.11 -14.08 0.65
C THR A 21 20.60 -13.90 0.79
N GLU A 22 20.00 -13.46 -0.31
CA GLU A 22 18.82 -14.03 -0.94
C GLU A 22 17.86 -14.77 0.01
N ALA A 23 16.78 -14.09 0.40
CA ALA A 23 15.50 -14.80 0.46
C ALA A 23 14.85 -14.57 -0.92
N PRO A 24 14.96 -15.51 -1.89
CA PRO A 24 13.88 -15.65 -2.82
C PRO A 24 12.78 -16.31 -2.00
N SER A 25 12.05 -15.51 -1.21
CA SER A 25 10.64 -15.78 -1.13
C SER A 25 10.17 -15.57 -2.57
N ALA A 26 10.26 -16.63 -3.36
CA ALA A 26 9.30 -16.88 -4.41
C ALA A 26 7.95 -16.88 -3.68
N ILE A 27 7.44 -15.67 -3.43
CA ILE A 27 6.04 -15.39 -3.65
C ILE A 27 5.88 -15.79 -5.10
N THR A 28 5.57 -17.08 -5.31
CA THR A 28 4.49 -17.39 -6.21
C THR A 28 3.39 -16.45 -5.75
N ALA A 29 3.34 -15.27 -6.37
CA ALA A 29 2.13 -14.49 -6.45
C ALA A 29 1.21 -15.44 -7.19
N ALA A 30 0.57 -16.34 -6.41
CA ALA A 30 -0.55 -17.11 -6.88
C ALA A 30 -1.42 -16.05 -7.53
N PRO A 31 -1.79 -16.21 -8.81
CA PRO A 31 -2.62 -15.22 -9.48
C PRO A 31 -3.81 -15.04 -8.56
N ALA A 32 -3.87 -13.88 -7.89
CA ALA A 32 -4.89 -13.61 -6.89
C ALA A 32 -6.20 -13.88 -7.64
N ALA A 33 -6.89 -14.94 -7.25
CA ALA A 33 -8.12 -15.31 -7.92
C ALA A 33 -8.98 -14.04 -7.98
N PRO A 34 -9.59 -13.69 -9.13
CA PRO A 34 -10.28 -12.43 -9.28
C PRO A 34 -11.35 -12.35 -8.19
N CYS A 35 -11.06 -11.59 -7.16
CA CYS A 35 -11.88 -11.69 -5.97
C CYS A 35 -13.15 -10.89 -6.21
N PRO A 36 -14.34 -11.48 -6.02
CA PRO A 36 -15.59 -10.81 -6.39
C PRO A 36 -15.82 -9.51 -5.60
N LEU A 37 -15.22 -9.39 -4.40
CA LEU A 37 -15.29 -8.20 -3.56
C LEU A 37 -14.49 -7.01 -4.11
N THR A 38 -13.48 -7.23 -4.96
CA THR A 38 -12.73 -6.13 -5.59
C THR A 38 -13.63 -5.28 -6.49
N ASN A 39 -14.71 -5.87 -7.02
CA ASN A 39 -15.73 -5.18 -7.80
C ASN A 39 -16.69 -4.34 -6.96
N SER A 40 -16.69 -4.54 -5.63
CA SER A 40 -17.41 -3.69 -4.67
C SER A 40 -16.59 -2.49 -4.20
N ILE A 41 -15.32 -2.37 -4.59
CA ILE A 41 -14.53 -1.18 -4.31
C ILE A 41 -15.09 -0.02 -5.14
N PRO A 42 -15.50 1.08 -4.50
CA PRO A 42 -15.99 2.24 -5.23
C PRO A 42 -14.87 2.87 -6.08
N ALA A 43 -15.20 3.26 -7.32
CA ALA A 43 -14.24 3.81 -8.27
C ALA A 43 -13.45 5.03 -7.75
N CYS A 44 -14.05 5.80 -6.84
CA CYS A 44 -13.41 6.97 -6.22
C CYS A 44 -12.16 6.60 -5.38
N GLY A 45 -12.05 5.36 -4.91
CA GLY A 45 -10.96 4.89 -4.06
C GLY A 45 -9.90 4.07 -4.80
N ILE A 46 -10.14 3.69 -6.05
CA ILE A 46 -9.25 2.81 -6.82
C ILE A 46 -7.87 3.45 -6.98
N SER A 47 -7.81 4.71 -7.48
CA SER A 47 -6.54 5.42 -7.64
C SER A 47 -5.82 5.64 -6.31
N CYS A 48 -6.55 5.80 -5.21
CA CYS A 48 -5.98 5.93 -3.87
C CYS A 48 -5.33 4.63 -3.40
N MET A 49 -5.97 3.49 -3.63
CA MET A 49 -5.44 2.17 -3.30
C MET A 49 -4.20 1.84 -4.14
N ILE A 50 -4.17 2.20 -5.43
CA ILE A 50 -3.02 2.00 -6.31
C ILE A 50 -1.81 2.80 -5.81
N ASN A 51 -1.99 4.08 -5.49
CA ASN A 51 -0.92 4.91 -4.95
C ASN A 51 -0.46 4.41 -3.59
N ALA A 52 -1.39 4.13 -2.67
CA ALA A 52 -1.07 3.66 -1.33
C ALA A 52 -0.37 2.28 -1.35
N GLY A 53 -0.80 1.37 -2.22
CA GLY A 53 -0.13 0.08 -2.44
C GLY A 53 1.28 0.26 -2.98
N SER A 54 1.46 1.17 -3.93
CA SER A 54 2.79 1.50 -4.48
C SER A 54 3.71 2.12 -3.43
N GLU A 55 3.19 3.02 -2.58
CA GLU A 55 3.94 3.62 -1.46
C GLU A 55 4.26 2.60 -0.35
N ALA A 56 3.41 1.58 -0.17
CA ALA A 56 3.68 0.45 0.72
C ALA A 56 4.64 -0.59 0.11
N GLY A 57 5.03 -0.43 -1.15
CA GLY A 57 5.90 -1.37 -1.87
C GLY A 57 5.20 -2.63 -2.37
N CYS A 58 3.87 -2.66 -2.35
CA CYS A 58 3.07 -3.77 -2.86
C CYS A 58 2.69 -3.56 -4.32
N GLY A 59 2.78 -4.62 -5.12
CA GLY A 59 2.29 -4.61 -6.49
C GLY A 59 0.77 -4.40 -6.53
N MET A 60 0.27 -3.74 -7.58
CA MET A 60 -1.17 -3.46 -7.76
C MET A 60 -2.06 -4.71 -7.72
N LEU A 61 -1.51 -5.85 -8.16
CA LEU A 61 -2.20 -7.15 -8.18
C LEU A 61 -1.73 -8.08 -7.04
N ASP A 62 -0.81 -7.62 -6.20
CA ASP A 62 -0.25 -8.39 -5.10
C ASP A 62 -1.14 -8.28 -3.86
N LEU A 63 -2.29 -8.93 -3.94
CA LEU A 63 -3.28 -8.98 -2.86
C LEU A 63 -2.70 -9.49 -1.52
N PRO A 64 -1.86 -10.55 -1.47
CA PRO A 64 -1.26 -10.98 -0.21
C PRO A 64 -0.31 -9.95 0.38
N CYS A 65 0.47 -9.22 -0.43
CA CYS A 65 1.25 -8.08 0.05
C CYS A 65 0.33 -6.96 0.56
N GLN A 66 -0.69 -6.59 -0.22
CA GLN A 66 -1.62 -5.51 0.15
C GLN A 66 -2.35 -5.82 1.46
N CYS A 67 -2.68 -7.09 1.71
CA CYS A 67 -3.33 -7.51 2.95
C CYS A 67 -2.37 -7.62 4.14
N SER A 68 -1.12 -8.05 3.90
CA SER A 68 -0.07 -8.02 4.92
C SER A 68 0.29 -6.59 5.33
N ALA A 69 0.24 -5.64 4.38
CA ALA A 69 0.48 -4.22 4.60
C ALA A 69 -0.82 -3.41 4.79
N ALA A 70 -1.97 -4.05 5.04
CA ALA A 70 -3.28 -3.39 5.02
C ALA A 70 -3.35 -2.17 5.95
N SER A 71 -2.77 -2.26 7.15
CA SER A 71 -2.72 -1.15 8.12
C SER A 71 -1.98 0.07 7.56
N GLN A 72 -0.87 -0.16 6.86
CA GLN A 72 -0.05 0.89 6.27
C GLN A 72 -0.73 1.50 5.04
N ILE A 73 -1.25 0.65 4.16
CA ILE A 73 -2.00 1.07 2.98
C ILE A 73 -3.25 1.86 3.37
N ARG A 74 -3.98 1.45 4.41
CA ARG A 74 -5.13 2.20 4.95
C ARG A 74 -4.74 3.59 5.43
N SER A 75 -3.62 3.71 6.15
CA SER A 75 -3.11 5.01 6.61
C SER A 75 -2.73 5.93 5.44
N LEU A 76 -2.11 5.38 4.39
CA LEU A 76 -1.72 6.11 3.18
C LEU A 76 -2.93 6.46 2.28
N ALA A 77 -3.91 5.56 2.19
CA ALA A 77 -5.11 5.74 1.38
C ALA A 77 -6.15 6.64 2.05
N ALA A 78 -6.27 6.64 3.38
CA ALA A 78 -7.25 7.42 4.13
C ALA A 78 -7.34 8.91 3.74
N PRO A 79 -6.23 9.68 3.61
CA PRO A 79 -6.31 11.07 3.18
C PRO A 79 -6.83 11.20 1.74
N CYS A 80 -6.41 10.32 0.83
CA CYS A 80 -6.84 10.33 -0.56
C CYS A 80 -8.32 9.95 -0.70
N VAL A 81 -8.77 8.91 0.00
CA VAL A 81 -10.16 8.43 -0.01
C VAL A 81 -11.08 9.47 0.61
N ARG A 82 -10.70 10.11 1.72
CA ARG A 82 -11.49 11.20 2.30
C ARG A 82 -11.69 12.38 1.35
N SER A 83 -10.66 12.76 0.60
CA SER A 83 -10.75 13.86 -0.36
C SER A 83 -11.51 13.50 -1.64
N ASN A 84 -11.41 12.25 -2.13
CA ASN A 84 -12.03 11.84 -3.40
C ASN A 84 -13.43 11.20 -3.24
N CYS A 85 -13.64 10.43 -2.16
CA CYS A 85 -14.86 9.68 -1.91
C CYS A 85 -15.78 10.33 -0.86
N GLY A 86 -15.25 11.24 -0.05
CA GLY A 86 -15.92 11.76 1.15
C GLY A 86 -15.83 10.81 2.36
N PRO A 87 -16.16 11.31 3.56
CA PRO A 87 -15.99 10.58 4.81
C PRO A 87 -16.90 9.34 4.92
N ASP A 88 -18.12 9.38 4.39
CA ASP A 88 -19.09 8.27 4.42
C ASP A 88 -18.60 7.02 3.68
N ARG A 89 -17.91 7.21 2.55
CA ARG A 89 -17.42 6.09 1.73
C ARG A 89 -16.05 5.60 2.17
N ALA A 90 -15.32 6.38 2.96
CA ALA A 90 -14.00 5.97 3.47
C ALA A 90 -14.10 4.74 4.37
N SER A 91 -15.06 4.74 5.30
CA SER A 91 -15.34 3.57 6.16
C SER A 91 -15.79 2.36 5.33
N GLN A 92 -16.60 2.57 4.29
CA GLN A 92 -17.03 1.50 3.40
C GLN A 92 -15.86 0.87 2.64
N VAL A 93 -14.93 1.68 2.11
CA VAL A 93 -13.71 1.20 1.42
C VAL A 93 -12.84 0.38 2.37
N GLU A 94 -12.68 0.82 3.61
CA GLU A 94 -11.90 0.11 4.61
C GLU A 94 -12.54 -1.23 5.03
N SER A 95 -13.86 -1.25 5.22
CA SER A 95 -14.60 -2.49 5.51
C SER A 95 -14.52 -3.49 4.36
N VAL A 96 -14.70 -3.02 3.11
CA VAL A 96 -14.57 -3.88 1.92
C VAL A 96 -13.14 -4.36 1.75
N GLY A 97 -12.13 -3.50 1.96
CA GLY A 97 -10.72 -3.88 1.90
C GLY A 97 -10.35 -4.96 2.92
N SER A 98 -10.86 -4.86 4.15
CA SER A 98 -10.65 -5.89 5.18
C SER A 98 -11.38 -7.20 4.83
N ALA A 99 -12.58 -7.12 4.25
CA ALA A 99 -13.31 -8.28 3.78
C ALA A 99 -12.59 -8.98 2.63
N ILE A 100 -12.01 -8.23 1.69
CA ILE A 100 -11.16 -8.77 0.62
C ILE A 100 -10.00 -9.55 1.25
N CYS A 101 -9.28 -8.96 2.20
CA CYS A 101 -8.15 -9.63 2.85
C CYS A 101 -8.51 -10.86 3.69
N SER A 102 -9.78 -10.99 4.10
CA SER A 102 -10.25 -12.16 4.85
C SER A 102 -10.84 -13.25 3.95
N GLN A 103 -11.27 -12.89 2.73
CA GLN A 103 -12.01 -13.76 1.82
C GLN A 103 -11.19 -14.16 0.58
N CYS A 104 -10.06 -13.48 0.32
CA CYS A 104 -9.33 -13.51 -0.95
C CYS A 104 -7.82 -13.80 -0.84
N VAL A 105 -7.28 -13.79 0.38
CA VAL A 105 -5.87 -14.02 0.73
C VAL A 105 -5.81 -15.16 1.74
#